data_AF-A0A358QZG5-F1
#
_entry.id   AF-A0A358QZG5-F1
#
_cell.length_a   1.000
_cell.length_b   1.000
_cell.length_c   1.000
_cell.angle_alpha   90.00
_cell.angle_beta   90.00
_cell.angle_gamma   90.00
#
_symmetry.space_group_name_H-M   'P 1'
#
loop_
_entity.id
_entity.type
_entity.pdbx_description
1 polymer ?
#
loop_
_entity_poly.entity_id
_entity_poly.type
_entity_poly.pdbx_seq_one_letter_code
_entity_poly.pdbx_strand_id
1 'polypeptide(L)'
;MEVGGRRLEVGFNCWGSARMADRRKIGSKGSATLELTIIFPVIMLVFFSLVFLSMHLYQKLVVLDAATYTASQASATWDNTHKEFEGGFLPAWKNDGLYWRLLNDRPGSGLAAEKTGYASSFLSHRLAPGTIRPAAPEHPEVEVAYENSVIKRTVRAGVRGNLFSPVSPLIKPVAGDGYEVLAESDVAEPAEFIRICDLGGEYLTKIANYLGIFGGGGQGGPGVVLTGSTYAGSGGKDERIYHYPGCRYIGRIKEKMEFSSVSEAKAAGYHLCIKCAESRRRQLESQIAGGATGGSE
;
A
#
# COMPACT_ATOMS: atom_id res chain seq x y z
N MET A 1 39.96 -11.90 -105.00
CA MET A 1 38.81 -11.25 -105.65
C MET A 1 38.72 -9.84 -105.09
N GLU A 2 39.26 -8.89 -105.84
CA GLU A 2 39.06 -7.46 -105.64
C GLU A 2 37.63 -7.08 -106.02
N VAL A 3 36.95 -6.36 -105.14
CA VAL A 3 35.91 -5.37 -105.46
C VAL A 3 35.98 -4.37 -104.30
N GLY A 4 36.33 -3.09 -104.42
CA GLY A 4 36.14 -2.17 -105.54
C GLY A 4 34.86 -1.34 -105.36
N GLY A 5 34.67 -0.67 -104.21
CA GLY A 5 33.47 0.12 -103.89
C GLY A 5 33.80 1.58 -103.56
N ARG A 6 33.47 2.48 -104.47
CA ARG A 6 33.77 3.92 -104.46
C ARG A 6 32.92 4.73 -103.46
N ARG A 7 33.60 5.69 -102.86
CA ARG A 7 33.22 7.02 -102.36
C ARG A 7 31.86 7.57 -102.83
N LEU A 8 31.05 8.01 -101.86
CA LEU A 8 30.15 9.16 -102.01
C LEU A 8 30.43 10.12 -100.85
N GLU A 9 31.09 11.22 -101.18
CA GLU A 9 31.14 12.44 -100.39
C GLU A 9 29.81 13.17 -100.57
N VAL A 10 29.13 13.47 -99.47
CA VAL A 10 28.12 14.52 -99.44
C VAL A 10 28.57 15.50 -98.38
N GLY A 11 29.18 16.59 -98.85
CA GLY A 11 29.46 17.74 -98.00
C GLY A 11 28.15 18.41 -97.62
N PHE A 12 27.99 18.70 -96.33
CA PHE A 12 27.15 19.78 -95.88
C PHE A 12 27.99 20.70 -94.99
N ASN A 13 27.99 21.96 -95.41
CA ASN A 13 28.82 23.03 -94.92
C ASN A 13 28.48 23.41 -93.47
N CYS A 14 29.54 23.70 -92.72
CA CYS A 14 29.74 24.94 -92.00
C CYS A 14 28.49 25.55 -91.33
N TRP A 15 28.36 25.38 -90.01
CA TRP A 15 27.92 26.45 -89.13
C TRP A 15 28.55 26.24 -87.75
N GLY A 16 29.19 27.30 -87.27
CA GLY A 16 30.17 27.21 -86.21
C GLY A 16 29.61 26.91 -84.83
N SER A 17 30.45 26.29 -84.01
CA SER A 17 30.54 26.58 -82.59
C SER A 17 31.82 25.97 -82.02
N ALA A 18 32.96 26.52 -82.46
CA ALA A 18 34.16 26.50 -81.64
C ALA A 18 33.94 27.45 -80.46
N ARG A 19 33.31 26.98 -79.37
CA ARG A 19 33.52 27.49 -78.01
C ARG A 19 32.68 26.73 -76.98
N MET A 20 33.36 26.38 -75.89
CA MET A 20 32.79 26.10 -74.56
C MET A 20 32.05 24.77 -74.37
N ALA A 21 32.80 23.68 -74.30
CA ALA A 21 32.39 22.52 -73.49
C ALA A 21 33.53 21.93 -72.65
N ASP A 22 34.54 22.74 -72.34
CA ASP A 22 35.58 22.39 -71.36
C ASP A 22 35.70 23.47 -70.29
N ARG A 23 34.62 23.62 -69.50
CA ARG A 23 34.61 24.56 -68.37
C ARG A 23 33.69 24.11 -67.24
N ARG A 24 33.96 22.94 -66.66
CA ARG A 24 33.80 22.66 -65.20
C ARG A 24 34.15 21.19 -64.88
N LYS A 25 35.44 20.91 -64.70
CA LYS A 25 35.91 19.85 -63.79
C LYS A 25 36.69 20.47 -62.62
N ILE A 26 36.18 21.58 -62.09
CA ILE A 26 36.71 22.26 -60.92
C ILE A 26 35.59 22.24 -59.89
N GLY A 27 35.66 21.33 -58.91
CA GLY A 27 34.74 21.38 -57.77
C GLY A 27 34.57 20.11 -56.93
N SER A 28 34.88 18.91 -57.42
CA SER A 28 34.54 17.68 -56.67
C SER A 28 35.53 17.31 -55.55
N LYS A 29 36.79 17.77 -55.61
CA LYS A 29 37.82 17.43 -54.60
C LYS A 29 37.73 18.30 -53.33
N GLY A 30 36.98 19.40 -53.36
CA GLY A 30 36.76 20.28 -52.20
C GLY A 30 35.43 20.05 -51.47
N SER A 31 34.41 19.47 -52.13
CA SER A 31 33.12 19.20 -51.47
C SER A 31 33.24 18.07 -50.45
N ALA A 32 34.06 17.05 -50.71
CA ALA A 32 34.30 15.97 -49.76
C ALA A 32 34.87 16.48 -48.43
N THR A 33 35.76 17.48 -48.45
CA THR A 33 36.31 18.09 -47.24
C THR A 33 35.25 18.93 -46.51
N LEU A 34 34.44 19.68 -47.26
CA LEU A 34 33.34 20.49 -46.70
C LEU A 34 32.24 19.64 -46.06
N GLU A 35 31.83 18.56 -46.72
CA GLU A 35 30.89 17.58 -46.21
C GLU A 35 31.41 16.95 -44.90
N LEU A 36 32.68 16.54 -44.87
CA LEU A 36 33.29 15.96 -43.67
C LEU A 36 33.39 16.98 -42.51
N THR A 37 33.62 18.24 -42.83
CA THR A 37 33.74 19.33 -41.84
C THR A 37 32.39 19.64 -41.19
N ILE A 38 31.26 19.35 -41.86
CA ILE A 38 29.91 19.50 -41.30
C ILE A 38 29.46 18.24 -40.57
N ILE A 39 29.78 17.06 -41.10
CA ILE A 39 29.37 15.77 -40.52
C ILE A 39 30.01 15.57 -39.14
N PHE A 40 31.30 15.89 -38.97
CA PHE A 40 32.01 15.65 -37.71
C PHE A 40 31.41 16.42 -36.50
N PRO A 41 31.18 17.74 -36.57
CA PRO A 41 30.51 18.48 -35.50
C PRO A 41 29.10 17.98 -35.19
N VAL A 42 28.34 17.59 -36.22
CA VAL A 42 26.97 17.04 -36.04
C VAL A 42 27.01 15.75 -35.24
N ILE A 43 27.92 14.83 -35.59
CA ILE A 43 28.10 13.57 -34.85
C ILE A 43 28.53 13.86 -33.39
N MET A 44 29.48 14.78 -33.18
CA MET A 44 29.91 15.20 -31.84
C MET A 44 28.74 15.76 -31.00
N LEU A 45 27.89 16.60 -31.60
CA LEU A 45 26.72 17.17 -30.95
C LEU A 45 25.73 16.08 -30.55
N VAL A 46 25.48 15.11 -31.45
CA VAL A 46 24.63 13.95 -31.14
C VAL A 46 25.21 13.13 -29.99
N PHE A 47 26.51 12.84 -29.99
CA PHE A 47 27.14 12.13 -28.86
C PHE A 47 27.01 12.88 -27.53
N PHE A 48 27.26 14.19 -27.50
CA PHE A 48 27.08 14.97 -26.27
C PHE A 48 25.62 14.97 -25.82
N SER A 49 24.68 15.10 -26.74
CA SER A 49 23.24 15.06 -26.41
C SER A 49 22.84 13.73 -25.74
N LEU A 50 23.36 12.60 -26.23
CA LEU A 50 23.12 11.28 -25.64
C LEU A 50 23.74 11.16 -24.24
N VAL A 51 24.97 11.64 -24.04
CA VAL A 51 25.62 11.64 -22.73
C VAL A 51 24.83 12.51 -21.73
N PHE A 52 24.42 13.72 -22.12
CA PHE A 52 23.61 14.58 -21.26
C PHE A 52 22.24 13.98 -20.94
N LEU A 53 21.60 13.34 -21.92
CA LEU A 53 20.34 12.64 -21.70
C LEU A 53 20.52 11.49 -20.70
N SER A 54 21.57 10.69 -20.85
CA SER A 54 21.86 9.59 -19.92
C SER A 54 22.13 10.08 -18.50
N MET A 55 22.85 11.20 -18.35
CA MET A 55 23.10 11.83 -17.05
C MET A 55 21.79 12.34 -16.43
N HIS A 56 20.94 12.98 -17.22
CA HIS A 56 19.64 13.50 -16.75
C HIS A 56 18.71 12.39 -16.28
N LEU A 57 18.65 11.28 -17.03
CA LEU A 57 17.89 10.09 -16.63
C LEU A 57 18.45 9.47 -15.35
N TYR A 58 19.77 9.34 -15.25
CA TYR A 58 20.43 8.83 -14.05
C TYR A 58 20.08 9.66 -12.81
N GLN A 59 20.13 10.99 -12.90
CA GLN A 59 19.77 11.86 -11.78
C GLN A 59 18.32 11.68 -11.35
N LYS A 60 17.37 11.57 -12.29
CA LYS A 60 15.96 11.29 -11.97
C LYS A 60 15.77 9.93 -11.30
N LEU A 61 16.48 8.90 -11.77
CA LEU A 61 16.41 7.56 -11.22
C LEU A 61 16.96 7.48 -9.79
N VAL A 62 18.06 8.17 -9.49
CA VAL A 62 18.62 8.22 -8.13
C VAL A 62 17.65 8.88 -7.15
N VAL A 63 17.00 9.98 -7.57
CA VAL A 63 15.98 10.64 -6.73
C VAL A 63 14.76 9.73 -6.53
N LEU A 64 14.31 9.05 -7.58
CA LEU A 64 13.19 8.11 -7.51
C LEU A 64 13.49 6.91 -6.61
N ASP A 65 14.70 6.37 -6.66
CA ASP A 65 15.15 5.30 -5.78
C ASP A 65 15.11 5.75 -4.31
N ALA A 66 15.67 6.93 -4.01
CA ALA A 66 15.62 7.50 -2.66
C ALA A 66 14.18 7.70 -2.17
N ALA A 67 13.30 8.29 -2.99
CA ALA A 67 11.90 8.51 -2.64
C ALA A 67 11.15 7.19 -2.43
N THR A 68 11.34 6.20 -3.32
CA THR A 68 10.70 4.88 -3.24
C THR A 68 11.17 4.11 -2.01
N TYR A 69 12.47 4.17 -1.73
CA TYR A 69 13.05 3.54 -0.55
C TYR A 69 12.51 4.17 0.73
N THR A 70 12.46 5.51 0.82
CA THR A 70 11.87 6.18 1.99
C THR A 70 10.39 5.86 2.14
N ALA A 71 9.59 5.90 1.07
CA ALA A 71 8.16 5.56 1.14
C ALA A 71 7.96 4.12 1.64
N SER A 72 8.75 3.18 1.09
CA SER A 72 8.71 1.76 1.48
C SER A 72 9.07 1.58 2.95
N GLN A 73 10.18 2.17 3.41
CA GLN A 73 10.60 2.04 4.80
C GLN A 73 9.64 2.71 5.77
N ALA A 74 9.18 3.93 5.46
CA ALA A 74 8.21 4.63 6.27
C ALA A 74 6.89 3.83 6.39
N SER A 75 6.46 3.17 5.32
CA SER A 75 5.27 2.30 5.36
C SER A 75 5.51 1.01 6.16
N ALA A 76 6.71 0.44 6.10
CA ALA A 76 7.08 -0.79 6.79
C ALA A 76 7.24 -0.60 8.31
N THR A 77 7.71 0.58 8.73
CA THR A 77 7.87 0.94 10.14
C THR A 77 6.70 1.76 10.69
N TRP A 78 5.59 1.84 9.96
CA TRP A 78 4.44 2.67 10.37
C TRP A 78 3.85 2.25 11.71
N ASP A 79 4.02 0.98 12.09
CA ASP A 79 3.48 0.37 13.31
C ASP A 79 4.05 0.93 14.61
N ASN A 80 5.22 1.58 14.58
CA ASN A 80 5.81 2.22 15.76
C ASN A 80 6.75 3.39 15.38
N THR A 81 6.56 4.56 16.02
CA THR A 81 7.31 5.79 15.74
C THR A 81 8.79 5.69 16.09
N HIS A 82 9.15 4.80 17.01
CA HIS A 82 10.52 4.62 17.48
C HIS A 82 11.32 3.59 16.69
N LYS A 83 10.76 2.99 15.64
CA LYS A 83 11.50 2.08 14.77
C LYS A 83 12.47 2.84 13.87
N GLU A 84 13.68 2.31 13.77
CA GLU A 84 14.67 2.80 12.83
C GLU A 84 14.32 2.38 11.39
N PHE A 85 14.39 3.29 10.42
CA PHE A 85 14.07 2.98 9.02
C PHE A 85 15.06 2.03 8.34
N GLU A 86 16.31 1.97 8.79
CA GLU A 86 17.35 1.17 8.12
C GLU A 86 17.36 -0.27 8.61
N GLY A 87 17.24 -0.48 9.92
CA GLY A 87 17.25 -1.81 10.52
C GLY A 87 15.86 -2.36 10.86
N GLY A 88 14.82 -1.54 10.84
CA GLY A 88 13.49 -1.90 11.35
C GLY A 88 13.49 -2.24 12.85
N PHE A 89 14.61 -2.01 13.54
CA PHE A 89 14.78 -2.36 14.94
C PHE A 89 13.98 -1.41 15.82
N LEU A 90 13.31 -1.99 16.80
CA LEU A 90 12.64 -1.25 17.84
C LEU A 90 13.51 -1.28 19.11
N PRO A 91 13.95 -0.12 19.63
CA PRO A 91 14.64 -0.07 20.91
C PRO A 91 13.73 -0.61 22.02
N ALA A 92 14.32 -1.37 22.95
CA ALA A 92 13.57 -2.07 23.99
C ALA A 92 12.70 -1.10 24.80
N TRP A 93 11.43 -1.49 25.00
CA TRP A 93 10.45 -0.78 25.83
C TRP A 93 9.98 0.59 25.33
N LYS A 94 10.29 0.98 24.08
CA LYS A 94 9.73 2.18 23.45
C LYS A 94 8.58 1.81 22.52
N ASN A 95 7.35 1.89 23.02
CA ASN A 95 6.15 1.66 22.23
C ASN A 95 5.29 2.91 22.17
N ASP A 96 4.68 3.15 21.01
CA ASP A 96 3.59 4.11 20.87
C ASP A 96 2.44 3.72 21.84
N GLY A 97 1.73 4.70 22.38
CA GLY A 97 0.69 4.46 23.40
C GLY A 97 -0.45 3.57 22.89
N LEU A 98 -1.05 2.74 23.76
CA LEU A 98 -1.97 1.64 23.39
C LEU A 98 -3.08 2.00 22.37
N TYR A 99 -3.61 3.22 22.42
CA TYR A 99 -4.72 3.69 21.58
C TYR A 99 -4.28 4.64 20.45
N TRP A 100 -2.99 4.73 20.15
CA TRP A 100 -2.49 5.65 19.14
C TRP A 100 -3.13 5.42 17.77
N ARG A 101 -3.45 4.17 17.42
CA ARG A 101 -4.15 3.82 16.17
C ARG A 101 -5.55 4.42 16.04
N LEU A 102 -6.24 4.64 17.17
CA LEU A 102 -7.59 5.21 17.16
C LEU A 102 -7.57 6.73 17.27
N LEU A 103 -6.63 7.27 18.04
CA LEU A 103 -6.60 8.70 18.38
C LEU A 103 -5.67 9.53 17.48
N ASN A 104 -4.61 8.90 16.97
CA ASN A 104 -3.45 9.55 16.37
C ASN A 104 -2.96 8.89 15.06
N ASP A 105 -3.75 7.99 14.44
CA ASP A 105 -3.48 7.46 13.10
C ASP A 105 -4.35 8.20 12.07
N ARG A 106 -4.20 9.52 11.99
CA ARG A 106 -4.92 10.36 11.02
C ARG A 106 -3.98 11.37 10.38
N PRO A 107 -4.22 11.79 9.12
CA PRO A 107 -3.42 12.82 8.48
C PRO A 107 -3.34 14.07 9.36
N GLY A 108 -2.13 14.57 9.59
CA GLY A 108 -1.87 15.76 10.41
C GLY A 108 -2.05 15.59 11.93
N SER A 109 -2.30 14.38 12.44
CA SER A 109 -2.17 14.15 13.89
C SER A 109 -0.71 14.26 14.35
N GLY A 110 -0.49 14.52 15.64
CA GLY A 110 0.87 14.72 16.19
C GLY A 110 1.83 13.58 15.89
N LEU A 111 1.41 12.33 16.09
CA LEU A 111 2.23 11.15 15.76
C LEU A 111 2.43 10.96 14.26
N ALA A 112 1.40 11.16 13.44
CA ALA A 112 1.56 11.08 11.99
C ALA A 112 2.53 12.15 11.47
N ALA A 113 2.45 13.38 11.99
CA ALA A 113 3.35 14.47 11.64
C ALA A 113 4.80 14.22 12.10
N GLU A 114 4.99 13.59 13.26
CA GLU A 114 6.31 13.17 13.73
C GLU A 114 6.92 12.09 12.82
N LYS A 115 6.13 11.05 12.47
CA LYS A 115 6.56 9.98 11.55
C LYS A 115 6.90 10.53 10.16
N THR A 116 6.06 11.40 9.61
CA THR A 116 6.33 12.03 8.29
C THR A 116 7.51 12.98 8.36
N GLY A 117 7.68 13.74 9.44
CA GLY A 117 8.84 14.60 9.66
C GLY A 117 10.15 13.81 9.72
N TYR A 118 10.16 12.69 10.43
CA TYR A 118 11.30 11.77 10.44
C TYR A 118 11.58 11.20 9.04
N ALA A 119 10.56 10.77 8.31
CA ALA A 119 10.68 10.33 6.91
C ALA A 119 11.27 11.41 5.98
N SER A 120 10.83 12.66 6.09
CA SER A 120 11.38 13.78 5.32
C SER A 120 12.85 14.02 5.65
N SER A 121 13.22 13.99 6.93
CA SER A 121 14.63 14.14 7.33
C SER A 121 15.50 13.00 6.78
N PHE A 122 15.00 11.77 6.80
CA PHE A 122 15.70 10.61 6.27
C PHE A 122 15.90 10.70 4.75
N LEU A 123 14.87 11.12 4.02
CA LEU A 123 14.94 11.34 2.58
C LEU A 123 15.94 12.44 2.23
N SER A 124 15.91 13.57 2.94
CA SER A 124 16.88 14.66 2.71
C SER A 124 18.34 14.22 2.95
N HIS A 125 18.59 13.39 3.96
CA HIS A 125 19.91 12.83 4.23
C HIS A 125 20.37 11.87 3.12
N ARG A 126 19.47 11.05 2.57
CA ARG A 126 19.76 10.15 1.44
C ARG A 126 20.02 10.88 0.13
N LEU A 127 19.45 12.07 -0.05
CA LEU A 127 19.66 12.92 -1.24
C LEU A 127 20.97 13.72 -1.18
N ALA A 128 21.48 14.00 0.02
CA ALA A 128 22.70 14.80 0.24
C ALA A 128 23.97 14.27 -0.47
N PRO A 129 24.25 12.95 -0.52
CA PRO A 129 25.45 12.44 -1.20
C PRO A 129 25.31 12.22 -2.71
N GLY A 130 24.08 12.08 -3.24
CA GLY A 130 23.84 11.54 -4.60
C GLY A 130 23.46 12.56 -5.67
N THR A 131 23.02 13.76 -5.28
CA THR A 131 22.50 14.75 -6.23
C THR A 131 23.58 15.77 -6.56
N ILE A 132 23.95 15.91 -7.85
CA ILE A 132 24.80 17.02 -8.32
C ILE A 132 24.15 18.31 -7.79
N ARG A 133 24.88 19.01 -6.92
CA ARG A 133 24.38 20.08 -6.06
C ARG A 133 23.33 20.95 -6.75
N PRO A 134 22.18 21.26 -6.12
CA PRO A 134 21.34 22.35 -6.59
C PRO A 134 22.21 23.61 -6.69
N ALA A 135 22.10 24.35 -7.80
CA ALA A 135 22.96 25.49 -8.11
C ALA A 135 22.71 26.74 -7.22
N ALA A 136 22.05 26.58 -6.08
CA ALA A 136 21.62 27.64 -5.19
C ALA A 136 21.47 27.07 -3.76
N PRO A 137 21.49 27.89 -2.70
CA PRO A 137 21.44 27.44 -1.30
C PRO A 137 20.11 26.79 -0.88
N GLU A 138 19.18 26.60 -1.83
CA GLU A 138 17.89 25.96 -1.61
C GLU A 138 18.06 24.45 -1.73
N HIS A 139 17.98 23.76 -0.59
CA HIS A 139 17.84 22.31 -0.54
C HIS A 139 16.62 21.89 -1.37
N PRO A 140 16.64 20.74 -2.05
CA PRO A 140 15.45 20.22 -2.72
C PRO A 140 14.30 20.16 -1.72
N GLU A 141 13.12 20.63 -2.14
CA GLU A 141 11.92 20.59 -1.33
C GLU A 141 11.51 19.12 -1.20
N VAL A 142 11.60 18.60 0.02
CA VAL A 142 11.24 17.23 0.35
C VAL A 142 9.94 17.24 1.13
N GLU A 143 8.95 16.53 0.61
CA GLU A 143 7.64 16.41 1.24
C GLU A 143 7.32 14.93 1.44
N VAL A 144 6.98 14.54 2.67
CA VAL A 144 6.42 13.23 2.95
C VAL A 144 5.03 13.43 3.53
N ALA A 145 4.04 12.84 2.87
CA ALA A 145 2.63 12.92 3.26
C ALA A 145 2.11 11.54 3.65
N TYR A 146 1.18 11.53 4.61
CA TYR A 146 0.47 10.34 5.04
C TYR A 146 -1.02 10.50 4.77
N GLU A 147 -1.60 9.51 4.10
CA GLU A 147 -3.03 9.41 3.86
C GLU A 147 -3.57 8.16 4.56
N ASN A 148 -4.57 8.37 5.43
CA ASN A 148 -5.36 7.29 5.98
C ASN A 148 -6.77 7.36 5.40
N SER A 149 -7.08 6.47 4.47
CA SER A 149 -8.46 6.21 4.04
C SER A 149 -8.98 4.96 4.76
N VAL A 150 -10.30 4.87 4.93
CA VAL A 150 -10.97 3.76 5.63
C VAL A 150 -10.53 2.37 5.13
N ILE A 151 -10.14 2.27 3.86
CA ILE A 151 -9.78 1.02 3.19
C ILE A 151 -8.26 0.88 3.01
N LYS A 152 -7.54 2.00 2.87
CA LYS A 152 -6.13 2.02 2.45
C LYS A 152 -5.35 3.11 3.18
N ARG A 153 -4.20 2.74 3.72
CA ARG A 153 -3.23 3.65 4.33
C ARG A 153 -2.01 3.74 3.44
N THR A 154 -1.59 4.95 3.09
CA THR A 154 -0.50 5.17 2.14
C THR A 154 0.44 6.27 2.62
N VAL A 155 1.72 6.06 2.36
CA VAL A 155 2.78 7.03 2.59
C VAL A 155 3.29 7.49 1.23
N ARG A 156 3.26 8.79 0.99
CA ARG A 156 3.79 9.41 -0.23
C ARG A 156 5.06 10.17 0.09
N ALA A 157 6.12 9.91 -0.67
CA ALA A 157 7.37 10.66 -0.61
C ALA A 157 7.57 11.42 -1.93
N GLY A 158 7.69 12.73 -1.82
CA GLY A 158 7.86 13.66 -2.92
C GLY A 158 9.16 14.44 -2.80
N VAL A 159 9.82 14.63 -3.95
CA VAL A 159 11.01 15.47 -4.07
C VAL A 159 10.82 16.42 -5.23
N ARG A 160 10.95 17.72 -4.96
CA ARG A 160 10.94 18.79 -5.95
C ARG A 160 12.27 19.52 -5.94
N GLY A 161 12.85 19.74 -7.10
CA GLY A 161 14.11 20.48 -7.21
C GLY A 161 14.45 20.87 -8.63
N ASN A 162 15.48 21.72 -8.75
CA ASN A 162 15.99 22.16 -10.04
C ASN A 162 17.27 21.41 -10.40
N LEU A 163 17.32 20.88 -11.62
CA LEU A 163 18.52 20.26 -12.18
C LEU A 163 19.36 21.33 -12.87
N PHE A 164 20.51 21.67 -12.29
CA PHE A 164 21.48 22.51 -12.98
C PHE A 164 22.22 21.66 -14.01
N SER A 165 21.85 21.83 -15.27
CA SER A 165 22.59 21.28 -16.41
C SER A 165 23.19 22.43 -17.22
N PRO A 166 24.43 22.32 -17.72
CA PRO A 166 25.01 23.34 -18.60
C PRO A 166 24.19 23.55 -19.90
N VAL A 167 23.35 22.57 -20.28
CA VAL A 167 22.41 22.68 -21.40
C VAL A 167 21.00 23.14 -20.98
N SER A 168 20.76 23.39 -19.69
CA SER A 168 19.48 23.87 -19.13
C SER A 168 18.81 24.96 -19.99
N PRO A 169 19.49 26.05 -20.41
CA PRO A 169 18.85 27.09 -21.23
C PRO A 169 18.31 26.59 -22.59
N LEU A 170 18.88 25.53 -23.17
CA LEU A 170 18.36 24.94 -24.41
C LEU A 170 17.20 23.97 -24.18
N ILE A 171 17.20 23.24 -23.06
CA ILE A 171 16.20 22.20 -22.76
C ILE A 171 15.01 22.70 -21.95
N LYS A 172 15.12 23.84 -21.27
CA LYS A 172 14.04 24.52 -20.54
C LYS A 172 12.68 24.51 -21.24
N PRO A 173 12.55 24.91 -22.52
CA PRO A 173 11.25 24.95 -23.19
C PRO A 173 10.64 23.56 -23.44
N VAL A 174 11.43 22.49 -23.38
CA VAL A 174 10.99 21.11 -23.67
C VAL A 174 10.86 20.27 -22.40
N ALA A 175 11.77 20.45 -21.44
CA ALA A 175 11.92 19.58 -20.28
C ALA A 175 11.49 20.22 -18.94
N GLY A 176 11.16 21.52 -18.93
CA GLY A 176 10.86 22.27 -17.71
C GLY A 176 12.11 22.62 -16.88
N ASP A 177 11.91 23.45 -15.85
CA ASP A 177 13.00 23.95 -14.99
C ASP A 177 13.37 22.99 -13.83
N GLY A 178 12.52 22.01 -13.55
CA GLY A 178 12.65 21.14 -12.38
C GLY A 178 12.36 19.67 -12.65
N TYR A 179 12.73 18.85 -11.68
CA TYR A 179 12.23 17.50 -11.54
C TYR A 179 11.25 17.46 -10.37
N GLU A 180 10.15 16.77 -10.60
CA GLU A 180 9.21 16.36 -9.58
C GLU A 180 9.16 14.84 -9.62
N VAL A 181 9.42 14.22 -8.48
CA VAL A 181 9.39 12.77 -8.33
C VAL A 181 8.49 12.44 -7.16
N LEU A 182 7.56 11.51 -7.37
CA LEU A 182 6.59 11.07 -6.39
C LEU A 182 6.66 9.55 -6.32
N ALA A 183 6.80 9.02 -5.10
CA ALA A 183 6.71 7.60 -4.81
C ALA A 183 5.65 7.35 -3.73
N GLU A 184 4.89 6.28 -3.87
CA GLU A 184 3.84 5.88 -2.91
C GLU A 184 4.09 4.44 -2.46
N SER A 185 3.89 4.19 -1.17
CA SER A 185 3.90 2.84 -0.61
C SER A 185 2.74 2.64 0.36
N ASP A 186 2.22 1.42 0.37
CA ASP A 186 1.06 1.03 1.16
C ASP A 186 1.49 0.54 2.54
N VAL A 187 0.81 1.00 3.59
CA VAL A 187 1.06 0.54 4.96
C VAL A 187 0.42 -0.83 5.17
N ALA A 188 1.22 -1.88 5.03
CA ALA A 188 0.80 -3.25 5.25
C ALA A 188 1.08 -3.70 6.70
N GLU A 189 0.03 -3.74 7.52
CA GLU A 189 0.08 -4.33 8.88
C GLU A 189 -0.86 -5.55 8.95
N PRO A 190 -0.39 -6.77 8.60
CA PRO A 190 -1.27 -7.95 8.53
C PRO A 190 -1.98 -8.26 9.86
N ALA A 191 -1.30 -8.07 10.99
CA ALA A 191 -1.86 -8.30 12.31
C ALA A 191 -3.01 -7.33 12.64
N GLU A 192 -2.90 -6.05 12.27
CA GLU A 192 -3.98 -5.08 12.46
C GLU A 192 -5.13 -5.34 11.49
N PHE A 193 -4.83 -5.73 10.26
CA PHE A 193 -5.85 -6.10 9.29
C PHE A 193 -6.74 -7.24 9.79
N ILE A 194 -6.13 -8.33 10.30
CA ILE A 194 -6.88 -9.46 10.89
C ILE A 194 -7.73 -8.98 12.07
N ARG A 195 -7.16 -8.15 12.97
CA ARG A 195 -7.91 -7.62 14.12
C ARG A 195 -9.11 -6.78 13.70
N ILE A 196 -8.97 -5.93 12.68
CA ILE A 196 -10.06 -5.11 12.15
C ILE A 196 -11.12 -6.00 11.49
N CYS A 197 -10.72 -7.03 10.75
CA CYS A 197 -11.66 -7.99 10.16
C CYS A 197 -12.42 -8.79 11.22
N ASP A 198 -11.74 -9.29 12.26
CA ASP A 198 -12.36 -10.04 13.36
C ASP A 198 -13.32 -9.15 14.16
N LEU A 199 -12.88 -7.94 14.50
CA LEU A 199 -13.71 -6.94 15.17
C LEU A 199 -14.91 -6.58 14.31
N GLY A 200 -14.70 -6.32 13.02
CA GLY A 200 -15.75 -6.04 12.06
C GLY A 200 -16.78 -7.18 12.01
N GLY A 201 -16.33 -8.43 11.93
CA GLY A 201 -17.20 -9.61 11.95
C GLY A 201 -18.03 -9.70 13.23
N GLU A 202 -17.41 -9.56 14.40
CA GLU A 202 -18.12 -9.63 15.68
C GLU A 202 -19.16 -8.50 15.81
N TYR A 203 -18.79 -7.27 15.48
CA TYR A 203 -19.72 -6.14 15.55
C TYR A 203 -20.82 -6.23 14.51
N LEU A 204 -20.52 -6.67 13.28
CA LEU A 204 -21.53 -6.90 12.25
C LEU A 204 -22.55 -7.95 12.69
N THR A 205 -22.13 -9.06 13.30
CA THR A 205 -23.08 -10.06 13.84
C THR A 205 -23.93 -9.50 14.98
N LYS A 206 -23.35 -8.68 15.88
CA LYS A 206 -24.13 -8.01 16.93
C LYS A 206 -25.14 -7.03 16.35
N ILE A 207 -24.73 -6.18 15.41
CA ILE A 207 -25.60 -5.18 14.75
C ILE A 207 -26.70 -5.89 13.95
N ALA A 208 -26.36 -6.94 13.21
CA ALA A 208 -27.28 -7.82 12.53
C ALA A 208 -28.36 -8.37 13.46
N ASN A 209 -27.95 -8.86 14.64
CA ASN A 209 -28.85 -9.39 15.66
C ASN A 209 -29.71 -8.29 16.29
N TYR A 210 -29.19 -7.08 16.49
CA TYR A 210 -29.96 -5.92 16.98
C TYR A 210 -30.98 -5.42 15.95
N LEU A 211 -30.64 -5.42 14.67
CA LEU A 211 -31.49 -4.90 13.58
C LEU A 211 -32.41 -5.95 12.97
N GLY A 212 -32.28 -7.23 13.34
CA GLY A 212 -33.11 -8.32 12.82
C GLY A 212 -32.95 -8.59 11.31
N ILE A 213 -31.86 -8.11 10.70
CA ILE A 213 -31.65 -8.10 9.24
C ILE A 213 -31.39 -9.53 8.70
N PHE A 214 -30.73 -10.37 9.49
CA PHE A 214 -30.55 -11.78 9.15
C PHE A 214 -31.67 -12.59 9.81
N GLY A 215 -32.81 -12.61 9.13
CA GLY A 215 -33.92 -13.47 9.51
C GLY A 215 -33.53 -14.95 9.44
N GLY A 216 -33.62 -15.64 10.58
CA GLY A 216 -33.85 -17.09 10.60
C GLY A 216 -32.61 -17.99 10.60
N GLY A 217 -32.02 -18.18 11.78
CA GLY A 217 -31.08 -19.27 12.05
C GLY A 217 -30.66 -19.25 13.50
N GLY A 218 -31.55 -19.71 14.39
CA GLY A 218 -31.45 -19.50 15.83
C GLY A 218 -30.07 -19.78 16.44
N GLN A 219 -29.47 -18.74 17.01
CA GLN A 219 -28.66 -18.80 18.22
C GLN A 219 -28.37 -17.38 18.72
N GLY A 220 -28.97 -17.02 19.85
CA GLY A 220 -28.44 -16.02 20.79
C GLY A 220 -28.64 -14.55 20.44
N GLY A 221 -29.76 -13.97 20.91
CA GLY A 221 -29.85 -12.55 21.24
C GLY A 221 -31.15 -12.23 21.98
N PRO A 222 -31.20 -11.26 22.90
CA PRO A 222 -30.16 -10.79 23.81
C PRO A 222 -30.15 -11.64 25.08
N GLY A 223 -29.18 -11.41 25.98
CA GLY A 223 -29.31 -11.82 27.37
C GLY A 223 -30.54 -11.17 27.99
N VAL A 224 -31.69 -11.82 27.86
CA VAL A 224 -32.74 -11.71 28.88
C VAL A 224 -32.05 -12.22 30.13
N VAL A 225 -31.81 -11.30 31.05
CA VAL A 225 -31.65 -11.61 32.47
C VAL A 225 -32.85 -12.48 32.80
N LEU A 226 -32.65 -13.79 32.80
CA LEU A 226 -33.65 -14.74 33.27
C LEU A 226 -33.71 -14.54 34.77
N THR A 227 -34.56 -13.60 35.17
CA THR A 227 -35.30 -13.70 36.41
C THR A 227 -35.99 -15.06 36.41
N GLY A 228 -35.29 -16.05 36.97
CA GLY A 228 -35.88 -17.13 37.74
C GLY A 228 -36.71 -18.22 37.05
N SER A 229 -36.98 -18.20 35.74
CA SER A 229 -37.79 -19.28 35.14
C SER A 229 -36.95 -20.50 34.71
N THR A 230 -37.32 -21.66 35.24
CA THR A 230 -36.75 -22.96 34.84
C THR A 230 -37.47 -23.47 33.59
N TYR A 231 -36.70 -23.92 32.60
CA TYR A 231 -37.24 -24.43 31.34
C TYR A 231 -37.35 -25.95 31.39
N ALA A 232 -38.47 -26.50 30.96
CA ALA A 232 -38.69 -27.94 30.88
C ALA A 232 -39.20 -28.36 29.50
N GLY A 233 -38.92 -29.59 29.12
CA GLY A 233 -39.51 -30.18 27.94
C GLY A 233 -39.25 -31.67 27.84
N SER A 234 -40.01 -32.33 26.98
CA SER A 234 -39.87 -33.76 26.77
C SER A 234 -38.68 -34.06 25.85
N GLY A 235 -37.76 -34.90 26.33
CA GLY A 235 -36.54 -35.32 25.62
C GLY A 235 -36.76 -36.36 24.52
N GLY A 236 -38.01 -36.68 24.18
CA GLY A 236 -38.39 -37.86 23.41
C GLY A 236 -39.34 -38.73 24.23
N LYS A 237 -39.98 -39.70 23.56
CA LYS A 237 -41.09 -40.52 24.10
C LYS A 237 -40.81 -40.95 25.54
N ASP A 238 -41.47 -40.26 26.48
CA ASP A 238 -41.57 -40.51 27.91
C ASP A 238 -40.49 -39.94 28.87
N GLU A 239 -39.46 -39.24 28.40
CA GLU A 239 -38.52 -38.57 29.31
C GLU A 239 -38.91 -37.10 29.59
N ARG A 240 -39.32 -36.81 30.83
CA ARG A 240 -39.64 -35.47 31.33
C ARG A 240 -38.39 -34.84 31.96
N ILE A 241 -37.71 -33.94 31.24
CA ILE A 241 -36.45 -33.33 31.69
C ILE A 241 -36.60 -31.80 31.83
N TYR A 242 -36.09 -31.24 32.92
CA TYR A 242 -35.96 -29.79 33.10
C TYR A 242 -34.50 -29.33 33.15
N HIS A 243 -34.29 -28.09 32.75
CA HIS A 243 -33.00 -27.45 32.54
C HIS A 243 -32.94 -26.11 33.30
N TYR A 244 -31.76 -25.79 33.84
CA TYR A 244 -31.50 -24.48 34.44
C TYR A 244 -31.29 -23.39 33.37
N PRO A 245 -31.61 -22.12 33.70
CA PRO A 245 -31.20 -20.95 32.91
C PRO A 245 -29.73 -21.05 32.49
N GLY A 246 -29.45 -21.03 31.18
CA GLY A 246 -28.10 -21.12 30.64
C GLY A 246 -27.61 -22.52 30.24
N CYS A 247 -28.44 -23.56 30.32
CA CYS A 247 -28.07 -24.87 29.79
C CYS A 247 -27.99 -24.87 28.25
N ARG A 248 -26.86 -25.31 27.69
CA ARG A 248 -26.62 -25.42 26.23
C ARG A 248 -27.65 -26.28 25.49
N TYR A 249 -28.32 -27.19 26.20
CA TYR A 249 -29.28 -28.13 25.62
C TYR A 249 -30.72 -27.62 25.55
N ILE A 250 -31.03 -26.46 26.16
CA ILE A 250 -32.38 -25.84 26.09
C ILE A 250 -32.82 -25.60 24.64
N GLY A 251 -31.88 -25.25 23.75
CA GLY A 251 -32.17 -25.02 22.34
C GLY A 251 -32.58 -26.27 21.55
N ARG A 252 -32.41 -27.48 22.11
CA ARG A 252 -32.73 -28.75 21.44
C ARG A 252 -34.10 -29.31 21.80
N ILE A 253 -34.80 -28.67 22.73
CA ILE A 253 -36.13 -29.08 23.19
C ILE A 253 -37.17 -28.66 22.14
N LYS A 254 -37.95 -29.62 21.65
CA LYS A 254 -39.00 -29.37 20.64
C LYS A 254 -40.24 -28.70 21.25
N GLU A 255 -40.66 -29.16 22.44
CA GLU A 255 -41.82 -28.61 23.17
C GLU A 255 -41.35 -28.04 24.51
N LYS A 256 -41.45 -26.71 24.65
CA LYS A 256 -40.99 -25.98 25.84
C LYS A 256 -42.16 -25.68 26.75
N MET A 257 -42.00 -25.97 28.03
CA MET A 257 -42.87 -25.57 29.12
C MET A 257 -42.03 -24.78 30.12
N GLU A 258 -42.58 -23.68 30.64
CA GLU A 258 -41.90 -22.84 31.62
C GLU A 258 -42.47 -23.12 33.00
N PHE A 259 -41.58 -23.29 33.98
CA PHE A 259 -41.94 -23.41 35.39
C PHE A 259 -41.37 -22.22 36.15
N SER A 260 -42.15 -21.68 37.08
CA SER A 260 -41.77 -20.55 37.93
C SER A 260 -40.72 -20.96 38.98
N SER A 261 -40.61 -22.26 39.28
CA SER A 261 -39.66 -22.78 40.26
C SER A 261 -39.22 -24.22 39.98
N VAL A 262 -38.05 -24.59 40.52
CA VAL A 262 -37.54 -25.97 40.49
C VAL A 262 -38.48 -26.94 41.22
N SER A 263 -39.12 -26.49 42.29
CA SER A 263 -40.11 -27.26 43.05
C SER A 263 -41.33 -27.60 42.21
N GLU A 264 -41.80 -26.66 41.40
CA GLU A 264 -42.95 -26.85 40.51
C GLU A 264 -42.63 -27.86 39.40
N ALA A 265 -41.44 -27.77 38.79
CA ALA A 265 -40.99 -28.73 37.79
C ALA A 265 -40.90 -30.17 38.35
N LYS A 266 -40.39 -30.32 39.58
CA LYS A 266 -40.33 -31.63 40.27
C LYS A 266 -41.72 -32.16 40.62
N ALA A 267 -42.63 -31.29 41.07
CA ALA A 267 -44.01 -31.66 41.37
C ALA A 267 -44.77 -32.12 40.11
N ALA A 268 -44.44 -31.56 38.94
CA ALA A 268 -44.94 -31.99 37.63
C ALA A 268 -44.27 -33.28 37.09
N GLY A 269 -43.36 -33.89 37.85
CA GLY A 269 -42.68 -35.15 37.51
C GLY A 269 -41.52 -34.99 36.54
N TYR A 270 -40.88 -33.82 36.46
CA TYR A 270 -39.69 -33.62 35.65
C TYR A 270 -38.40 -33.88 36.45
N HIS A 271 -37.41 -34.48 35.79
CA HIS A 271 -36.09 -34.74 36.35
C HIS A 271 -35.05 -33.75 35.82
N LEU A 272 -34.03 -33.46 36.63
CA LEU A 272 -32.97 -32.53 36.24
C LEU A 272 -32.10 -33.13 35.13
N CYS A 273 -31.81 -32.36 34.09
CA CYS A 273 -30.84 -32.75 33.07
C CYS A 273 -29.49 -33.13 33.70
N ILE A 274 -28.90 -34.25 33.29
CA ILE A 274 -27.60 -34.75 33.78
C ILE A 274 -26.51 -33.68 33.69
N LYS A 275 -26.47 -32.91 32.59
CA LYS A 275 -25.47 -31.85 32.41
C LYS A 275 -25.72 -30.63 33.29
N CYS A 276 -26.98 -30.33 33.59
CA CYS A 276 -27.31 -29.33 34.60
C CYS A 276 -26.94 -29.80 36.01
N ALA A 277 -27.10 -31.09 36.31
CA ALA A 277 -26.71 -31.68 37.60
C ALA A 277 -25.19 -31.63 37.81
N GLU A 278 -24.39 -32.01 36.80
CA GLU A 278 -22.92 -31.91 36.84
C GLU A 278 -22.46 -30.46 37.08
N SER A 279 -23.05 -29.49 36.37
CA SER A 279 -22.71 -28.07 36.53
C SER A 279 -23.01 -27.56 37.93
N ARG A 280 -24.14 -27.97 38.52
CA ARG A 280 -24.52 -27.55 39.88
C ARG A 280 -23.61 -28.17 40.92
N ARG A 281 -23.19 -29.43 40.72
CA ARG A 281 -22.23 -30.11 41.60
C ARG A 281 -20.89 -29.37 41.63
N ARG A 282 -20.35 -28.99 40.47
CA ARG A 282 -19.11 -28.20 40.38
C ARG A 282 -19.23 -26.83 41.06
N GLN A 283 -20.37 -26.15 40.91
CA GLN A 283 -20.62 -24.88 41.61
C GLN A 283 -20.63 -25.05 43.12
N LEU A 284 -21.32 -26.07 43.64
CA LEU A 284 -21.35 -26.37 45.08
C LEU A 284 -19.96 -26.75 45.61
N GLU A 285 -19.22 -27.57 44.89
CA GLU A 285 -17.83 -27.92 45.23
C GLU A 285 -16.93 -26.68 45.27
N SER A 286 -17.07 -25.76 44.32
CA SER A 286 -16.32 -24.49 44.30
C SER A 286 -16.71 -23.53 45.44
N GLN A 287 -17.98 -23.51 45.86
CA GLN A 287 -18.44 -22.69 46.98
C GLN A 287 -17.95 -23.23 48.32
N ILE A 288 -17.91 -24.55 48.48
CA ILE A 288 -17.35 -25.21 49.67
C ILE A 288 -15.84 -24.99 49.73
N ALA A 289 -15.14 -25.11 48.60
CA ALA A 289 -13.69 -24.87 48.54
C ALA A 289 -13.33 -23.39 48.79
N GLY A 290 -14.13 -22.44 48.29
CA GLY A 290 -13.93 -21.00 48.51
C GLY A 290 -14.33 -20.51 49.90
N GLY A 291 -15.19 -21.25 50.62
CA GLY A 291 -15.61 -20.92 51.99
C GLY A 291 -14.58 -21.28 53.07
N ALA A 292 -13.60 -22.13 52.75
CA ALA A 292 -12.58 -22.58 53.72
C ALA A 292 -11.37 -21.63 53.86
N THR A 293 -11.27 -20.58 53.03
CA THR A 293 -10.12 -19.64 53.01
C THR A 293 -10.46 -18.24 53.56
N GLY A 294 -11.64 -18.04 54.14
CA GLY A 294 -12.15 -16.73 54.58
C GLY A 294 -12.36 -16.58 56.09
N GLY A 295 -11.50 -17.19 56.92
CA GLY A 295 -11.63 -17.19 58.37
C GLY A 295 -10.28 -17.08 59.10
N SER A 296 -9.50 -16.05 58.80
CA SER A 296 -8.41 -15.57 59.65
C SER A 296 -8.04 -14.14 59.29
N GLU A 297 -8.87 -13.19 59.72
CA GLU A 297 -8.46 -11.83 60.07
C GLU A 297 -9.11 -11.47 61.41
#